data_AF-A0A7J0CHV0-F1
#
_entry.id   AF-A0A7J0CHV0-F1
#
_cell.length_a   1.000
_cell.length_b   1.000
_cell.length_c   1.000
_cell.angle_alpha   90.00
_cell.angle_beta   90.00
_cell.angle_gamma   90.00
#
_symmetry.space_group_name_H-M   'P 1'
#
loop_
_entity.id
_entity.type
_entity.pdbx_description
1 polymer ?
#
loop_
_entity_poly.entity_id
_entity_poly.type
_entity_poly.pdbx_seq_one_letter_code
_entity_poly.pdbx_strand_id
1 'polypeptide(L)' 'MSFESYRLPPGQLAQSLNQAGFTIDAQLVQEPDEKLTWKIASFLAHKPISQEAGLTS' A
#
# COMPACT_ATOMS: atom_id res chain seq x y z
N MET A 1 16.82 -7.24 -21.39
CA MET A 1 16.28 -7.82 -20.15
C MET A 1 14.76 -7.69 -20.19
N SER A 2 14.01 -8.77 -20.01
CA SER A 2 12.55 -8.72 -19.89
C SER A 2 12.19 -8.44 -18.44
N PHE A 3 11.32 -7.46 -18.21
CA PHE A 3 10.73 -7.22 -16.90
C PHE A 3 9.44 -8.01 -16.81
N GLU A 4 9.38 -8.99 -15.90
CA GLU A 4 8.12 -9.65 -15.58
C GLU A 4 7.28 -8.76 -14.66
N SER A 5 6.03 -8.54 -15.05
CA SER A 5 5.07 -7.80 -14.24
C SER A 5 4.33 -8.77 -13.33
N TYR A 6 4.69 -8.78 -12.06
CA TYR A 6 4.00 -9.58 -11.05
C TYR A 6 2.91 -8.76 -10.38
N ARG A 7 1.70 -9.31 -10.34
CA ARG A 7 0.54 -8.71 -9.66
C ARG A 7 0.33 -9.42 -8.34
N LEU A 8 0.20 -8.66 -7.27
CA LEU A 8 -0.10 -9.17 -5.93
C LEU A 8 -1.57 -8.91 -5.59
N PRO A 9 -2.23 -9.83 -4.84
CA PRO A 9 -3.53 -9.56 -4.24
C PRO A 9 -3.49 -8.30 -3.36
N PRO A 10 -4.57 -7.49 -3.33
CA PRO A 10 -4.62 -6.26 -2.54
C PRO A 10 -4.29 -6.49 -1.06
N GLY A 11 -4.74 -7.60 -0.48
CA GLY A 11 -4.44 -7.95 0.92
C GLY A 11 -2.95 -8.21 1.18
N GLN A 12 -2.23 -8.79 0.22
CA GLN A 12 -0.78 -8.99 0.35
C GLN A 12 -0.03 -7.67 0.26
N LEU A 13 -0.44 -6.76 -0.63
CA LEU A 13 0.12 -5.41 -0.71
C LEU A 13 -0.11 -4.63 0.59
N ALA A 14 -1.31 -4.72 1.17
CA ALA A 14 -1.62 -4.09 2.46
C ALA A 14 -0.71 -4.62 3.59
N GLN A 15 -0.49 -5.93 3.62
CA GLN A 15 0.41 -6.57 4.58
C GLN A 15 1.85 -6.08 4.41
N SER A 16 2.34 -5.99 3.17
CA SER A 16 3.69 -5.47 2.89
C SER A 16 3.85 -4.01 3.33
N LEU A 17 2.85 -3.16 3.11
CA LEU A 17 2.88 -1.77 3.58
C LEU A 17 2.96 -1.69 5.11
N ASN A 18 2.15 -2.48 5.81
CA ASN A 18 2.18 -2.54 7.28
C ASN A 18 3.53 -3.06 7.81
N GLN A 19 4.09 -4.10 7.18
CA GLN A 19 5.41 -4.62 7.54
C GLN A 19 6.54 -3.62 7.28
N ALA A 20 6.39 -2.75 6.28
CA ALA A 20 7.32 -1.66 6.01
C ALA A 20 7.15 -0.45 6.96
N GLY A 21 6.26 -0.55 7.95
CA GLY A 21 6.02 0.48 8.96
C GLY A 21 5.11 1.61 8.48
N PHE A 22 4.32 1.39 7.43
CA PHE A 22 3.24 2.31 7.06
C PHE A 22 1.96 1.94 7.80
N THR A 23 1.16 2.96 8.10
CA THR A 23 -0.24 2.81 8.50
C THR A 23 -1.11 3.13 7.28
N ILE A 24 -2.05 2.24 6.96
CA ILE A 24 -3.01 2.45 5.87
C ILE A 24 -4.22 3.19 6.42
N ASP A 25 -4.46 4.40 5.93
CA ASP A 25 -5.60 5.24 6.34
C ASP A 25 -6.84 4.93 5.52
N ALA A 26 -6.65 4.60 4.23
CA ALA A 26 -7.73 4.22 3.34
C ALA A 26 -7.26 3.24 2.27
N GLN A 27 -8.18 2.38 1.84
CA GLN A 27 -7.99 1.46 0.73
C GLN A 27 -9.22 1.48 -0.18
N LEU A 28 -8.98 1.55 -1.49
CA LEU A 28 -9.99 1.38 -2.51
C LEU A 28 -9.60 0.20 -3.40
N VAL A 29 -10.50 -0.78 -3.52
CA VAL A 29 -10.35 -1.89 -4.46
C VAL A 29 -11.41 -1.74 -5.53
N GLN A 30 -10.96 -1.53 -6.76
CA GLN A 30 -11.82 -1.47 -7.94
C GLN A 30 -11.83 -2.85 -8.58
N GLU A 31 -13.01 -3.44 -8.70
CA GLU A 31 -13.20 -4.67 -9.47
C GLU A 31 -13.03 -4.39 -10.97
N PRO A 32 -12.63 -5.39 -11.77
CA PRO A 32 -12.65 -5.29 -13.22
C PRO A 32 -14.03 -4.86 -13.74
N ASP A 33 -14.05 -4.05 -14.80
CA ASP A 33 -15.27 -3.62 -15.50
C ASP A 33 -15.02 -3.52 -17.01
N GLU A 34 -15.94 -2.94 -17.77
CA GLU A 34 -15.81 -2.78 -19.23
C GLU A 34 -14.57 -1.99 -19.67
N LYS A 35 -13.99 -1.17 -18.79
CA LYS A 35 -12.79 -0.35 -19.01
C LYS A 35 -11.56 -0.88 -18.27
N LEU A 36 -11.74 -1.73 -17.26
CA LEU A 36 -10.71 -2.26 -16.40
C LEU A 36 -10.58 -3.78 -16.55
N THR A 37 -9.49 -4.22 -17.18
CA THR A 37 -9.20 -5.65 -17.34
C THR A 37 -8.79 -6.34 -16.02
N TRP A 38 -8.34 -5.57 -15.02
CA TRP A 38 -7.81 -6.11 -13.77
C TRP A 38 -8.29 -5.33 -12.56
N LYS A 39 -8.26 -6.01 -11.41
CA LYS A 39 -8.49 -5.40 -10.10
C LYS A 39 -7.39 -4.38 -9.81
N ILE A 40 -7.76 -3.16 -9.47
CA ILE A 40 -6.83 -2.10 -9.06
C ILE A 40 -7.01 -1.84 -7.57
N ALA A 41 -5.89 -1.91 -6.83
CA ALA A 41 -5.86 -1.53 -5.42
C ALA A 41 -5.14 -0.18 -5.28
N SER A 42 -5.81 0.79 -4.66
CA SER A 42 -5.25 2.09 -4.30
C SER A 42 -5.20 2.21 -2.79
N PHE A 43 -4.08 2.70 -2.27
CA PHE A 43 -3.84 2.86 -0.84
C PHE A 43 -3.45 4.30 -0.54
N LEU A 44 -4.07 4.88 0.48
CA LEU A 44 -3.55 6.04 1.17
C LEU A 44 -2.88 5.52 2.45
N ALA A 45 -1.58 5.77 2.57
CA ALA A 45 -0.80 5.31 3.71
C ALA A 45 0.23 6.36 4.11
N HIS A 46 0.45 6.49 5.41
CA HIS A 46 1.48 7.35 5.97
C HIS A 46 2.49 6.53 6.77
N LYS A 47 3.74 7.00 6.82
CA LYS A 47 4.73 6.47 7.75
C LYS A 47 4.64 7.28 9.04
N PRO A 48 4.34 6.66 10.20
CA PRO A 48 4.35 7.37 11.46
C PRO A 48 5.75 7.97 11.70
N ILE A 49 5.80 9.26 12.00
CA ILE A 49 7.00 9.89 12.57
C ILE A 49 7.05 9.46 14.03
N SER A 50 8.00 8.59 14.39
CA SER A 50 8.25 8.26 15.79
C SER A 50 8.45 9.57 16.56
N GLN A 51 7.64 9.81 17.59
CA GLN A 51 7.90 10.84 18.60
C GLN A 51 9.10 10.40 19.47
N GLU A 52 10.28 10.20 18.87
CA GLU A 52 11.54 9.97 19.55
C GLU A 52 12.63 10.84 18.90
N ALA A 53 12.38 12.14 18.80
CA ALA A 53 13.40 13.12 18.42
C ALA A 53 13.05 14.54 18.92
N GLY A 54 12.50 14.66 20.13
CA GLY A 54 12.00 15.95 20.61
C GLY A 54 11.89 16.16 22.12
N LEU A 55 12.48 15.30 22.97
CA LEU A 55 12.64 15.59 24.39
C LEU A 55 14.00 15.10 24.89
N THR A 56 15.04 15.86 24.58
CA THR A 56 16.17 16.01 25.50
C THR A 56 16.25 17.51 25.80
N SER A 57 15.58 17.92 26.87
CA SER A 57 15.85 19.19 27.57
C SER A 57 17.06 19.01 28.48
#